data_AF-A0A373VSN9-F1
#
_entry.id   AF-A0A373VSN9-F1
#
_cell.length_a   1.000
_cell.length_b   1.000
_cell.length_c   1.000
_cell.angle_alpha   90.00
_cell.angle_beta   90.00
_cell.angle_gamma   90.00
#
_symmetry.space_group_name_H-M   'P 1'
#
loop_
_entity.id
_entity.type
_entity.pdbx_description
1 polymer ?
#
loop_
_entity_poly.entity_id
_entity_poly.type
_entity_poly.pdbx_seq_one_letter_code
_entity_poly.pdbx_strand_id
1 'polypeptide(L)'
;MVDIDLETVINFCDKFEKEYLEILHQNAQRLKVAASSVTETLKGTEMATKSSVKLEMIADALYKATQTGEERILELKKRAQRELDEKERIEGRIR
;
A
#
# COMPACT_ATOMS: atom_id res chain seq x y z
N MET A 1 0.78 -20.61 -23.34
CA MET A 1 1.32 -19.57 -22.44
C MET A 1 0.62 -18.30 -22.84
N VAL A 2 -0.13 -17.66 -21.96
CA VAL A 2 -0.73 -16.34 -22.28
C VAL A 2 0.45 -15.38 -22.38
N ASP A 3 0.64 -14.73 -23.52
CA ASP A 3 1.59 -13.62 -23.66
C ASP A 3 1.04 -12.45 -22.83
N ILE A 4 1.32 -12.51 -21.52
CA ILE A 4 1.05 -11.41 -20.61
C ILE A 4 2.12 -10.37 -20.90
N ASP A 5 1.68 -9.17 -21.25
CA ASP A 5 2.57 -8.02 -21.38
C ASP A 5 3.12 -7.66 -19.99
N LEU A 6 4.34 -8.13 -19.72
CA LEU A 6 5.04 -7.93 -18.46
C LEU A 6 5.29 -6.44 -18.17
N GLU A 7 5.49 -5.61 -19.21
CA GLU A 7 5.62 -4.16 -19.04
C GLU A 7 4.29 -3.55 -18.56
N THR A 8 3.16 -4.01 -19.10
CA THR A 8 1.83 -3.59 -18.59
C THR A 8 1.62 -4.00 -17.14
N VAL A 9 2.07 -5.19 -16.73
CA VAL A 9 1.98 -5.64 -15.33
C VAL A 9 2.86 -4.78 -14.40
N ILE A 10 4.09 -4.48 -14.81
CA ILE A 10 4.99 -3.60 -14.05
C ILE A 10 4.39 -2.19 -13.92
N ASN A 11 3.90 -1.64 -15.03
CA ASN A 11 3.25 -0.32 -15.06
C ASN A 11 1.99 -0.28 -14.17
N PHE A 12 1.22 -1.36 -14.12
CA PHE A 12 0.09 -1.49 -13.20
C PHE A 12 0.57 -1.44 -11.75
N CYS A 13 1.60 -2.20 -11.39
CA CYS A 13 2.14 -2.20 -10.04
C CYS A 13 2.62 -0.81 -9.62
N ASP A 14 3.32 -0.10 -10.51
CA ASP A 14 3.84 1.25 -10.25
C ASP A 14 2.71 2.27 -10.03
N LYS A 15 1.68 2.22 -10.87
CA LYS A 15 0.50 3.06 -10.70
C LYS A 15 -0.24 2.73 -9.42
N PHE A 16 -0.40 1.45 -9.10
CA PHE A 16 -1.08 1.02 -7.89
C PHE A 16 -0.35 1.52 -6.64
N GLU A 17 0.98 1.43 -6.62
CA GLU A 17 1.82 1.94 -5.54
C GLU A 17 1.65 3.45 -5.34
N LYS A 18 1.78 4.21 -6.43
CA LYS A 18 1.74 5.68 -6.36
C LYS A 18 0.33 6.24 -6.13
N GLU A 19 -0.67 5.71 -6.81
CA GLU A 19 -2.02 6.29 -6.80
C GLU A 19 -2.87 5.77 -5.63
N TYR A 20 -2.61 4.56 -5.13
CA TYR A 20 -3.46 3.97 -4.08
C TYR A 20 -2.71 3.81 -2.75
N LEU A 21 -1.54 3.17 -2.75
CA LEU A 21 -0.83 2.85 -1.51
C LEU A 21 -0.28 4.12 -0.84
N GLU A 22 0.30 5.04 -1.61
CA GLU A 22 0.78 6.33 -1.07
C GLU A 22 -0.36 7.17 -0.46
N ILE A 23 -1.52 7.24 -1.14
CA ILE A 23 -2.70 7.98 -0.63
C ILE A 23 -3.24 7.33 0.66
N LEU A 24 -3.32 6.00 0.70
CA LEU A 24 -3.73 5.26 1.89
C LEU A 24 -2.81 5.54 3.08
N HIS A 25 -1.49 5.52 2.86
CA HIS A 25 -0.51 5.86 3.88
C HIS A 25 -0.66 7.30 4.40
N GLN A 26 -0.80 8.27 3.51
CA GLN A 26 -1.02 9.67 3.91
C GLN A 26 -2.31 9.82 4.72
N ASN A 27 -3.39 9.15 4.32
CA ASN A 27 -4.67 9.21 5.03
C ASN A 27 -4.61 8.52 6.40
N ALA A 28 -3.95 7.36 6.50
CA ALA A 28 -3.74 6.68 7.78
C ALA A 28 -2.94 7.58 8.76
N GLN A 29 -1.91 8.26 8.27
CA GLN A 29 -1.14 9.21 9.07
C GLN A 29 -1.98 10.40 9.53
N ARG A 30 -2.80 10.99 8.65
CA ARG A 30 -3.73 12.08 9.00
C ARG A 30 -4.75 11.65 10.06
N LEU A 31 -5.29 10.44 9.93
CA LEU A 31 -6.22 9.86 10.91
C LEU A 31 -5.57 9.69 12.28
N LYS A 32 -4.32 9.23 12.32
CA LYS A 32 -3.56 9.11 13.57
C LYS A 32 -3.36 10.48 14.25
N VAL A 33 -2.96 11.49 13.48
CA VAL A 33 -2.82 12.87 13.99
C VAL A 33 -4.16 13.39 14.53
N ALA A 34 -5.26 13.20 13.78
CA ALA A 34 -6.59 13.60 14.22
C ALA A 34 -7.03 12.89 15.51
N ALA A 35 -6.74 11.60 15.64
CA ALA A 35 -7.02 10.83 16.86
C ALA A 35 -6.25 11.39 18.07
N SER A 36 -4.97 11.74 17.88
CA SER A 36 -4.17 12.39 18.92
C SER A 36 -4.74 13.75 19.31
N SER A 37 -5.10 14.61 18.34
CA SER A 37 -5.68 15.93 18.63
C SER A 37 -7.04 15.85 19.35
N VAL A 38 -7.90 14.88 18.99
CA VAL A 38 -9.17 14.63 19.70
C VAL A 38 -8.91 14.20 21.14
N THR A 39 -7.92 13.33 21.35
CA THR A 39 -7.53 12.86 22.69
C THR A 39 -7.04 14.00 23.57
N GLU A 40 -6.20 14.88 23.02
CA GLU A 40 -5.67 16.05 23.73
C GLU A 40 -6.76 17.08 24.04
N THR A 41 -7.63 17.37 23.08
CA THR A 41 -8.67 18.40 23.21
C THR A 41 -9.77 18.00 24.19
N LEU A 42 -10.18 16.73 24.17
CA LEU A 42 -11.29 16.23 24.98
C LEU A 42 -10.82 15.54 26.27
N LYS A 43 -9.53 15.67 26.60
CA LYS A 43 -8.87 15.00 27.73
C LYS A 43 -9.68 15.13 29.02
N GLY A 44 -9.95 13.98 29.67
CA GLY A 44 -10.74 13.92 30.90
C GLY A 44 -12.24 13.68 30.72
N THR A 45 -12.72 13.54 29.47
CA THR A 45 -14.11 13.13 29.20
C THR A 45 -14.19 11.68 28.72
N GLU A 46 -15.24 10.96 29.11
CA GLU A 46 -15.48 9.57 28.65
C GLU A 46 -15.68 9.48 27.12
N MET A 47 -16.17 10.57 26.52
CA MET A 47 -16.36 10.72 25.07
C MET A 47 -15.03 10.79 24.31
N ALA A 48 -14.00 11.43 24.88
CA ALA A 48 -12.66 11.47 24.31
C ALA A 48 -12.09 10.07 24.15
N THR A 49 -12.14 9.29 25.24
CA THR A 49 -11.55 7.95 25.32
C THR A 49 -12.22 6.99 24.33
N LYS A 50 -13.55 7.06 24.16
CA LYS A 50 -14.26 6.20 23.20
C LYS A 50 -14.02 6.61 21.74
N SER A 51 -13.92 7.91 21.47
CA SER A 51 -13.75 8.42 20.09
C SER A 51 -12.31 8.26 19.60
N SER A 52 -11.32 8.51 20.47
CA SER A 52 -9.91 8.33 20.13
C SER A 52 -9.57 6.86 19.85
N VAL A 53 -10.03 5.94 20.71
CA VAL A 53 -9.81 4.50 20.52
C VAL A 53 -10.42 4.01 19.21
N LYS A 54 -11.62 4.49 18.84
CA LYS A 54 -12.22 4.15 17.53
C LYS A 54 -11.40 4.67 16.35
N LEU A 55 -10.89 5.90 16.43
CA LEU A 55 -10.06 6.48 15.37
C LEU A 55 -8.71 5.76 15.24
N GLU A 56 -8.09 5.38 16.36
CA GLU A 56 -6.88 4.55 16.37
C GLU A 56 -7.13 3.17 15.76
N MET A 57 -8.23 2.50 16.11
CA MET A 57 -8.59 1.22 15.52
C MET A 57 -8.79 1.30 14.01
N ILE A 58 -9.41 2.38 13.51
CA ILE A 58 -9.60 2.60 12.07
C ILE A 58 -8.25 2.87 11.38
N ALA A 59 -7.39 3.69 11.99
CA ALA A 59 -6.06 3.96 11.47
C ALA A 59 -5.22 2.67 11.39
N ASP A 60 -5.25 1.83 12.41
CA ASP A 60 -4.57 0.53 12.43
C ASP A 60 -5.13 -0.45 11.38
N ALA A 61 -6.45 -0.48 11.20
CA ALA A 61 -7.08 -1.32 10.19
C ALA A 61 -6.68 -0.89 8.77
N LEU A 62 -6.65 0.43 8.51
CA LEU A 62 -6.17 0.98 7.23
C LEU A 62 -4.69 0.67 7.02
N TYR A 63 -3.86 0.80 8.05
CA TYR A 63 -2.43 0.47 7.95
C TYR A 63 -2.20 -1.00 7.61
N LYS A 64 -2.89 -1.93 8.29
CA LYS A 64 -2.80 -3.38 8.02
C LYS A 64 -3.30 -3.76 6.63
N ALA A 65 -4.39 -3.14 6.17
CA ALA A 65 -4.92 -3.36 4.83
C ALA A 65 -3.93 -2.90 3.75
N THR A 66 -3.25 -1.77 4.00
CA THR A 66 -2.23 -1.20 3.10
C THR A 66 -1.01 -2.12 3.04
N GLN A 67 -0.48 -2.58 4.18
CA GLN A 67 0.64 -3.53 4.24
C GLN A 67 0.37 -4.84 3.48
N THR A 68 -0.82 -5.42 3.65
CA THR A 68 -1.15 -6.68 2.97
C THR A 68 -1.27 -6.50 1.45
N GLY A 69 -1.77 -5.34 1.00
CA GLY A 69 -1.81 -4.99 -0.42
C GLY A 69 -0.42 -4.72 -0.99
N GLU A 70 0.43 -4.01 -0.23
CA GLU A 70 1.82 -3.69 -0.58
C GLU A 70 2.65 -4.92 -0.85
N GLU A 71 2.64 -5.90 0.07
CA GLU A 71 3.43 -7.11 -0.07
C GLU A 71 3.08 -7.87 -1.36
N ARG A 72 1.78 -7.96 -1.69
CA ARG A 72 1.31 -8.65 -2.90
C ARG A 72 1.70 -7.93 -4.18
N ILE A 73 1.59 -6.60 -4.21
CA ILE A 73 1.94 -5.79 -5.38
C ILE A 73 3.46 -5.79 -5.60
N LEU A 74 4.23 -5.68 -4.52
CA LEU A 74 5.68 -5.77 -4.57
C LEU A 74 6.14 -7.14 -5.07
N GLU A 75 5.53 -8.22 -4.60
CA GLU A 75 5.84 -9.57 -5.06
C GLU A 75 5.49 -9.75 -6.55
N LEU A 76 4.32 -9.24 -6.98
CA LEU A 76 3.90 -9.28 -8.38
C LEU A 76 4.90 -8.53 -9.28
N LYS A 77 5.28 -7.31 -8.90
CA LYS A 77 6.29 -6.52 -9.63
C LYS A 77 7.63 -7.24 -9.73
N LYS A 78 8.12 -7.82 -8.62
CA LYS A 78 9.37 -8.60 -8.60
C LYS A 78 9.31 -9.85 -9.48
N ARG A 79 8.17 -10.53 -9.54
CA ARG A 79 7.98 -11.69 -10.43
C ARG A 79 7.98 -11.24 -11.90
N ALA A 80 7.19 -10.23 -12.23
CA ALA A 80 7.11 -9.70 -13.59
C ALA A 80 8.47 -9.19 -14.10
N GLN A 81 9.22 -8.46 -13.26
CA GLN A 81 10.56 -7.99 -13.64
C GLN A 81 11.54 -9.14 -13.89
N ARG A 82 11.55 -10.17 -13.03
CA ARG A 82 12.43 -11.34 -13.22
C ARG A 82 12.11 -12.09 -14.51
N GLU A 83 10.83 -12.25 -14.83
CA GLU A 83 10.41 -12.90 -16.07
C GLU A 83 10.78 -12.06 -17.30
N LEU A 84 10.69 -10.73 -17.20
CA LEU A 84 11.09 -9.81 -18.28
C LEU A 84 12.60 -9.89 -18.52
N ASP A 85 13.39 -9.78 -17.45
CA ASP A 85 14.85 -9.87 -17.51
C ASP A 85 15.30 -11.23 -18.09
N GLU A 86 14.61 -12.32 -17.72
CA GLU A 86 14.92 -13.66 -18.25
C GLU A 86 14.56 -13.80 -19.73
N LYS A 87 13.42 -13.25 -20.15
CA LYS A 87 13.01 -13.20 -21.56
C LYS A 87 14.04 -12.44 -22.40
N GLU A 88 14.42 -11.22 -21.97
CA GLU A 88 15.43 -10.40 -22.64
C GLU A 88 16.80 -11.11 -22.72
N ARG A 89 17.20 -11.81 -21.64
CA ARG A 89 18.44 -12.59 -21.62
C ARG A 89 18.42 -13.73 -22.62
N ILE A 90 17.31 -14.44 -22.76
CA ILE A 90 17.17 -15.54 -23.73
C ILE A 90 17.18 -14.99 -25.15
N GLU A 91 16.40 -13.95 -25.44
CA GLU A 91 16.35 -13.30 -26.76
C GLU A 91 17.72 -12.73 -27.17
N GLY A 92 18.46 -12.13 -26.24
CA GLY A 92 19.82 -11.62 -26.46
C GLY A 92 20.88 -12.70 -26.69
N ARG A 93 20.61 -13.97 -26.34
CA ARG A 93 21.51 -15.11 -26.62
C ARG A 93 21.18 -15.83 -27.93
N ILE A 94 20.01 -15.58 -28.50
CA ILE A 94 19.55 -16.17 -29.77
C ILE A 94 19.87 -15.24 -30.96
N ARG A 95 20.19 -13.97 -30.69
CA ARG A 95 20.79 -13.01 -31.65
C ARG A 95 22.31 -13.16 -31.71
#